data_AF-A0AA42YFK2-F1
#
_entry.id   AF-A0AA42YFK2-F1
#
_cell.length_a   1.000
_cell.length_b   1.000
_cell.length_c   1.000
_cell.angle_alpha   90.00
_cell.angle_beta   90.00
_cell.angle_gamma   90.00
#
_symmetry.space_group_name_H-M   'P 1'
#
loop_
_entity.id
_entity.type
_entity.pdbx_description
1 polymer ?
#
loop_
_entity_poly.entity_id
_entity_poly.type
_entity_poly.pdbx_seq_one_letter_code
_entity_poly.pdbx_strand_id
1 'polypeptide(L)'
;MSSLSPLFRRIFGVGHGATGWNLYDQACIQALAGDAAGALDALHRALETGWANHRIYEDDDLDSLRADPAFDAILEEVRSRL
;
A
#
# COMPACT_ATOMS: atom_id res chain seq x y z
N MET A 1 26.34 -0.07 16.68
CA MET A 1 25.08 0.18 15.96
C MET A 1 23.95 -0.13 16.92
N SER A 2 23.35 0.88 17.55
CA SER A 2 22.29 0.68 18.55
C SER A 2 21.10 -0.03 17.91
N SER A 3 20.75 -1.20 18.45
CA SER A 3 19.52 -1.90 18.09
C SER A 3 18.34 -1.03 18.49
N LEU A 4 17.49 -0.66 17.53
CA LEU A 4 16.23 0.04 17.81
C LEU A 4 15.37 -0.82 18.75
N SER A 5 14.73 -0.18 19.73
CA SER A 5 13.95 -0.89 20.74
C SER A 5 12.82 -1.73 20.10
N PRO A 6 12.39 -2.84 20.72
CA PRO A 6 11.25 -3.62 20.24
C PRO A 6 9.98 -2.78 20.09
N LEU A 7 9.80 -1.77 20.95
CA LEU A 7 8.74 -0.77 20.84
C LEU A 7 8.89 0.09 19.58
N PHE A 8 10.10 0.54 19.23
CA PHE A 8 10.33 1.28 17.99
C PHE A 8 10.01 0.42 16.77
N ARG A 9 10.37 -0.87 16.76
CA ARG A 9 9.97 -1.78 15.67
C ARG A 9 8.46 -2.02 15.62
N ARG A 10 7.76 -1.91 16.75
CA ARG A 10 6.30 -2.05 16.83
C ARG A 10 5.55 -0.77 16.47
N ILE A 11 6.13 0.40 16.75
CA ILE A 11 5.54 1.74 16.51
C ILE A 11 6.00 2.33 15.17
N PHE A 12 7.13 1.90 14.61
CA PHE A 12 7.70 2.46 13.38
C PHE A 12 8.36 1.42 12.47
N GLY A 13 8.20 0.12 12.76
CA GLY A 13 8.74 -0.95 11.90
C GLY A 13 7.78 -1.35 10.79
N VAL A 14 8.18 -2.38 10.03
CA VAL A 14 7.51 -2.87 8.80
C VAL A 14 6.02 -3.19 8.99
N GLY A 15 5.55 -3.44 10.21
CA GLY A 15 4.13 -3.69 10.52
C GLY A 15 3.36 -2.50 11.11
N HIS A 16 3.85 -1.26 11.00
CA HIS A 16 3.16 -0.09 11.54
C HIS A 16 2.17 0.51 10.52
N GLY A 17 0.93 0.79 10.96
CA GLY A 17 -0.14 1.29 10.09
C GLY A 17 0.19 2.61 9.36
N ALA A 18 1.02 3.49 9.93
CA ALA A 18 1.44 4.70 9.22
C ALA A 18 2.40 4.40 8.05
N THR A 19 3.16 3.30 8.12
CA THR A 19 3.99 2.85 7.00
C THR A 19 3.12 2.35 5.86
N GLY A 20 2.01 1.66 6.17
CA GLY A 20 1.00 1.26 5.20
C GLY A 20 0.40 2.43 4.43
N TRP A 21 0.00 3.48 5.15
CA TRP A 21 -0.49 4.71 4.53
C TRP A 21 0.56 5.39 3.66
N ASN A 22 1.81 5.54 4.12
CA ASN A 22 2.86 6.14 3.29
C ASN A 22 3.14 5.34 2.01
N LEU A 23 3.06 4.00 2.07
CA LEU A 23 3.22 3.13 0.90
C LEU A 23 2.03 3.24 -0.05
N TYR A 24 0.82 3.35 0.49
CA TYR A 24 -0.36 3.64 -0.30
C TYR A 24 -0.26 5.00 -1.01
N ASP A 25 0.13 6.06 -0.29
CA ASP A 25 0.33 7.39 -0.87
C ASP A 25 1.45 7.37 -1.92
N GLN A 26 2.51 6.60 -1.69
CA GLN A 26 3.56 6.38 -2.68
C GLN A 26 3.01 5.71 -3.95
N ALA A 27 2.13 4.71 -3.80
CA ALA A 27 1.50 4.07 -4.95
C ALA A 27 0.65 5.04 -5.76
N CYS A 28 -0.11 5.92 -5.10
CA CYS A 28 -0.88 6.97 -5.76
C CYS A 28 0.02 7.90 -6.58
N ILE A 29 1.13 8.37 -5.99
CA ILE A 29 2.11 9.22 -6.69
C ILE A 29 2.71 8.51 -7.91
N GLN A 30 3.03 7.22 -7.79
CA GLN A 30 3.59 6.43 -8.89
C GLN A 30 2.56 6.17 -10.01
N ALA A 31 1.31 5.89 -9.65
CA ALA A 31 0.21 5.70 -10.60
C ALA A 31 -0.06 6.99 -11.41
N LEU A 32 -0.08 8.14 -10.75
CA LEU A 32 -0.17 9.46 -11.39
C LEU A 32 1.01 9.77 -12.31
N ALA A 33 2.21 9.28 -11.98
CA ALA A 33 3.41 9.42 -12.80
C ALA A 33 3.45 8.45 -14.00
N GLY A 34 2.47 7.53 -14.13
CA GLY A 34 2.45 6.50 -15.16
C GLY A 34 3.35 5.30 -14.88
N ASP A 35 3.91 5.19 -13.68
CA ASP A 35 4.72 4.05 -13.23
C ASP A 35 3.81 2.98 -12.62
N ALA A 36 3.08 2.26 -13.48
CA ALA A 36 2.13 1.24 -13.04
C ALA A 36 2.81 0.10 -12.26
N ALA A 37 4.00 -0.33 -12.69
CA ALA A 37 4.75 -1.39 -12.02
C ALA A 37 5.18 -0.98 -10.61
N GLY A 38 5.71 0.25 -10.46
CA GLY A 38 6.09 0.78 -9.15
C GLY A 38 4.89 1.00 -8.22
N ALA A 39 3.75 1.45 -8.77
CA ALA A 39 2.53 1.63 -7.99
C ALA A 39 2.01 0.29 -7.42
N LEU A 40 2.00 -0.77 -8.24
CA LEU A 40 1.59 -2.11 -7.81
C LEU A 40 2.54 -2.67 -6.73
N ASP A 41 3.86 -2.50 -6.87
CA ASP A 41 4.83 -2.89 -5.83
C ASP A 41 4.56 -2.17 -4.49
N ALA A 42 4.32 -0.86 -4.55
CA ALA A 42 4.03 -0.07 -3.35
C ALA A 42 2.71 -0.50 -2.68
N LEU A 43 1.67 -0.82 -3.45
CA LEU A 43 0.41 -1.37 -2.92
C LEU A 43 0.61 -2.74 -2.25
N HIS A 44 1.37 -3.63 -2.88
CA HIS A 44 1.71 -4.92 -2.26
C HIS A 44 2.43 -4.73 -0.93
N ARG A 45 3.41 -3.83 -0.88
CA ARG A 45 4.13 -3.52 0.35
C ARG A 45 3.22 -2.88 1.40
N ALA A 46 2.26 -2.06 1.00
CA ALA A 46 1.25 -1.53 1.92
C ALA A 46 0.45 -2.69 2.56
N LEU A 47 -0.01 -3.66 1.75
CA LEU A 47 -0.67 -4.87 2.25
C LEU A 47 0.21 -5.66 3.23
N GLU A 48 1.53 -5.78 2.99
CA GLU A 48 2.45 -6.47 3.92
C GLU A 48 2.51 -5.82 5.31
N THR A 49 2.20 -4.52 5.41
CA THR A 49 2.11 -3.81 6.70
C THR A 49 0.80 -4.07 7.46
N GLY A 50 -0.15 -4.78 6.84
CA GLY A 50 -1.51 -4.94 7.32
C GLY A 50 -2.45 -3.80 6.92
N TRP A 51 -2.03 -2.92 6.01
CA TRP A 51 -2.91 -1.87 5.49
C TRP A 51 -4.05 -2.48 4.67
N ALA A 52 -5.27 -2.02 4.93
CA ALA A 52 -6.46 -2.27 4.13
C ALA A 52 -7.42 -1.11 4.40
N ASN A 53 -7.94 -0.49 3.34
CA ASN A 53 -8.87 0.63 3.49
C ASN A 53 -9.81 0.74 2.28
N HIS A 54 -11.07 1.10 2.53
CA HIS A 54 -12.07 1.31 1.47
C HIS A 54 -11.67 2.37 0.43
N ARG A 55 -10.79 3.31 0.79
CA ARG A 55 -10.33 4.37 -0.13
C ARG A 55 -9.83 3.83 -1.47
N ILE A 56 -9.17 2.66 -1.50
CA ILE A 56 -8.60 2.08 -2.72
C ILE A 56 -9.64 1.86 -3.84
N TYR A 57 -10.92 1.69 -3.49
CA TYR A 57 -11.99 1.44 -4.46
C TYR A 57 -12.42 2.69 -5.25
N GLU A 58 -12.20 3.87 -4.68
CA GLU A 58 -12.71 5.15 -5.20
C GLU A 58 -11.60 6.19 -5.43
N ASP A 59 -10.33 5.84 -5.14
CA ASP A 59 -9.22 6.77 -5.34
C ASP A 59 -8.89 6.92 -6.82
N ASP A 60 -9.20 8.11 -7.38
CA ASP A 60 -8.97 8.44 -8.78
C ASP A 60 -7.46 8.47 -9.13
N ASP A 61 -6.58 8.65 -8.15
CA ASP A 61 -5.12 8.59 -8.34
C ASP A 61 -4.66 7.21 -8.86
N LEU A 62 -5.47 6.16 -8.64
CA LEU A 62 -5.21 4.79 -9.08
C LEU A 62 -5.95 4.41 -10.37
N ASP A 63 -6.58 5.36 -11.06
CA ASP A 63 -7.36 5.09 -12.27
C ASP A 63 -6.56 4.40 -13.38
N SER A 64 -5.28 4.72 -13.50
CA SER A 64 -4.37 4.10 -14.47
C SER A 64 -4.17 2.59 -14.23
N LEU A 65 -4.50 2.09 -13.04
CA LEU A 65 -4.35 0.68 -12.66
C LEU A 65 -5.66 -0.12 -12.78
N ARG A 66 -6.82 0.52 -13.00
CA ARG A 66 -8.15 -0.11 -12.94
C ARG A 66 -8.37 -1.22 -13.97
N ALA A 67 -7.57 -1.26 -15.03
CA ALA A 67 -7.62 -2.30 -16.06
C ALA A 67 -6.54 -3.39 -15.87
N ASP A 68 -5.71 -3.29 -14.82
CA ASP A 68 -4.63 -4.24 -14.56
C ASP A 68 -5.12 -5.39 -13.65
N PRO A 69 -5.04 -6.66 -14.10
CA PRO A 69 -5.44 -7.81 -13.29
C PRO A 69 -4.67 -7.94 -11.96
N ALA A 70 -3.45 -7.41 -11.86
CA ALA A 70 -2.70 -7.38 -10.62
C ALA A 70 -3.35 -6.43 -9.60
N PHE A 71 -3.95 -5.33 -10.08
CA PHE A 71 -4.70 -4.43 -9.23
C PHE A 71 -6.01 -5.07 -8.76
N ASP A 72 -6.71 -5.82 -9.61
CA ASP A 72 -7.89 -6.59 -9.21
C ASP A 72 -7.59 -7.56 -8.05
N ALA A 73 -6.44 -8.24 -8.10
CA ALA A 73 -6.00 -9.13 -7.02
C ALA A 73 -5.75 -8.37 -5.70
N ILE A 74 -5.19 -7.16 -5.78
CA ILE A 74 -5.00 -6.28 -4.61
C ILE A 74 -6.36 -5.85 -4.04
N LEU A 75 -7.33 -5.48 -4.88
CA LEU A 75 -8.67 -5.06 -4.45
C LEU A 75 -9.41 -6.18 -3.71
N GLU A 76 -9.28 -7.43 -4.17
CA GLU A 76 -9.85 -8.60 -3.52
C GLU A 76 -9.18 -8.90 -2.18
N GLU A 77 -7.85 -8.76 -2.11
CA GLU A 77 -7.11 -8.93 -0.86
C GLU A 77 -7.46 -7.82 0.15
N VAL A 78 -7.66 -6.57 -0.28
CA VAL A 78 -8.18 -5.51 0.60
C VAL A 78 -9.58 -5.89 1.08
N ARG A 79 -10.45 -6.40 0.20
CA ARG A 79 -11.84 -6.78 0.54
C ARG A 79 -11.87 -7.85 1.61
N SER A 80 -10.96 -8.82 1.56
CA SER A 80 -10.90 -9.93 2.53
C SER A 80 -10.45 -9.51 3.93
N ARG A 81 -9.84 -8.32 4.05
CA ARG A 81 -9.25 -7.79 5.30
C ARG A 81 -10.10 -6.71 5.99
N LEU A 82 -11.16 -6.22 5.33
CA LEU A 82 -12.11 -5.22 5.86
C LEU A 82 -13.27 -5.91 6.58
#